data_AF-A0A2N2H357-F1
#
_entry.id   AF-A0A2N2H357-F1
#
_cell.length_a   1.000
_cell.length_b   1.000
_cell.length_c   1.000
_cell.angle_alpha   90.00
_cell.angle_beta   90.00
_cell.angle_gamma   90.00
#
_symmetry.space_group_name_H-M   'P 1'
#
loop_
_entity.id
_entity.type
_entity.pdbx_description
1 polymer ?
#
loop_
_entity_poly.entity_id
_entity_poly.type
_entity_poly.pdbx_seq_one_letter_code
_entity_poly.pdbx_strand_id
1 'polypeptide(L)'
;MHFGLKLRQHIPRFLSAYMERPKEPTPGAWKNAFDEASMCSFPPEDILIEGTALQLKDKGRDTLGERQMRSHPFSTTLLDGLDVRETVRHWYEKRLYVREEFSGRNKVGSVVIIFDEDDGPTDAGAHSAAIDEAPHVMEHYPYCAHWHGEHTQESDMAFYATDPDEHVVGPGICRCEYGGLLLTSPPGRMWPIWEDPHLRHFRRKSHVLLAAGLQLTREPVVLYISPHPPHPFLKRIALRMGLRVLHMPLGSLSPQRIRRLRTFHILAHHQARSWAHRFIPDP
;
A
#
# COMPACT_ATOMS: atom_id res chain seq x y z
N MET A 1 17.97 15.72 40.89
CA MET A 1 18.86 15.68 39.71
C MET A 1 19.14 14.22 39.37
N HIS A 2 18.55 13.68 38.31
CA HIS A 2 18.77 12.30 37.85
C HIS A 2 19.75 12.33 36.68
N PHE A 3 20.99 11.91 36.91
CA PHE A 3 21.98 11.70 35.84
C PHE A 3 21.76 10.32 35.21
N GLY A 4 21.09 10.29 34.06
CA GLY A 4 20.99 9.08 33.24
C GLY A 4 22.27 8.89 32.44
N LEU A 5 23.11 7.93 32.82
CA LEU A 5 24.24 7.45 32.02
C LEU A 5 23.70 6.79 30.73
N LYS A 6 23.76 7.52 29.61
CA LYS A 6 23.63 6.92 28.27
C LYS A 6 24.90 6.12 27.99
N LEU A 7 24.83 4.80 28.11
CA LEU A 7 25.83 3.89 27.55
C LEU A 7 25.87 4.07 26.03
N ARG A 8 26.81 4.89 25.55
CA ARG A 8 27.25 4.84 24.14
C ARG A 8 27.99 3.53 23.96
N GLN A 9 27.33 2.56 23.33
CA GLN A 9 28.00 1.35 22.88
C GLN A 9 29.10 1.77 21.88
N HIS A 10 30.35 1.69 22.31
CA HIS A 10 31.50 1.84 21.43
C HIS A 10 31.58 0.58 20.57
N ILE A 11 31.04 0.64 19.36
CA ILE A 11 31.31 -0.40 18.35
C ILE A 11 32.82 -0.34 18.06
N PRO A 12 33.57 -1.43 18.25
CA PRO A 12 34.99 -1.44 17.98
C PRO A 12 35.28 -1.05 16.53
N ARG A 13 36.24 -0.14 16.32
CA ARG A 13 36.60 0.40 14.98
C ARG A 13 36.92 -0.68 13.94
N PHE A 14 37.35 -1.87 14.35
CA PHE A 14 37.63 -2.98 13.44
C PHE A 14 36.37 -3.63 12.84
N LEU A 15 35.24 -3.64 13.56
CA LEU A 15 33.95 -4.10 13.02
C LEU A 15 33.36 -3.09 12.03
N SER A 16 33.65 -1.79 12.20
CA SER A 16 33.24 -0.73 11.27
C SER A 16 33.71 -1.01 9.85
N ALA A 17 34.95 -1.47 9.65
CA ALA A 17 35.50 -1.76 8.33
C ALA A 17 34.79 -2.94 7.62
N TYR A 18 34.24 -3.90 8.36
CA TYR A 18 33.40 -4.98 7.83
C TYR A 18 31.92 -4.58 7.64
N MET A 19 31.50 -3.49 8.28
CA MET A 19 30.17 -2.89 8.14
C MET A 19 30.13 -1.71 7.16
N GLU A 20 31.29 -1.25 6.70
CA GLU A 20 31.40 -0.13 5.78
C GLU A 20 30.96 -0.57 4.39
N ARG A 21 29.88 0.05 3.92
CA ARG A 21 29.31 -0.24 2.60
C ARG A 21 30.34 0.08 1.52
N PRO A 22 30.45 -0.77 0.48
CA PRO A 22 31.34 -0.49 -0.64
C PRO A 22 30.99 0.87 -1.24
N LYS A 23 32.00 1.69 -1.52
CA LYS A 23 31.83 3.02 -2.10
C LYS A 23 31.97 2.95 -3.61
N GLU A 24 31.34 3.91 -4.29
CA GLU A 24 31.45 4.04 -5.72
C GLU A 24 32.92 4.30 -6.13
N PRO A 25 33.47 3.57 -7.11
CA PRO A 25 34.86 3.73 -7.53
C PRO A 25 35.11 5.07 -8.26
N THR A 26 34.16 5.52 -9.09
CA THR A 26 34.18 6.83 -9.77
C THR A 26 32.77 7.38 -9.86
N PRO A 27 32.54 8.71 -9.71
CA PRO A 27 31.20 9.29 -9.74
C PRO A 27 30.41 8.89 -10.99
N GLY A 28 29.25 8.28 -10.81
CA GLY A 28 28.35 7.85 -11.89
C GLY A 28 28.69 6.50 -12.53
N ALA A 29 29.69 5.77 -12.05
CA ALA A 29 30.01 4.41 -12.50
C ALA A 29 28.80 3.47 -12.40
N TRP A 30 27.96 3.65 -11.39
CA TRP A 30 26.80 2.77 -11.15
C TRP A 30 25.53 3.18 -11.92
N LYS A 31 25.46 4.41 -12.47
CA LYS A 31 24.26 4.90 -13.18
C LYS A 31 24.01 4.19 -14.51
N ASN A 32 25.04 3.71 -15.19
CA ASN A 32 24.91 3.09 -16.51
C ASN A 32 24.37 1.64 -16.48
N ALA A 33 23.86 1.18 -15.34
CA ALA A 33 23.49 -0.22 -15.12
C ALA A 33 21.99 -0.51 -15.30
N PHE A 34 21.14 0.50 -15.51
CA PHE A 34 19.69 0.36 -15.44
C PHE A 34 19.04 0.28 -16.83
N ASP A 35 18.37 -0.84 -17.09
CA ASP A 35 17.45 -1.03 -18.23
C ASP A 35 16.09 -1.45 -17.66
N GLU A 36 15.06 -0.63 -17.91
CA GLU A 36 13.70 -0.77 -17.36
C GLU A 36 13.13 -2.18 -17.55
N ALA A 37 13.40 -2.82 -18.70
CA ALA A 37 12.88 -4.15 -19.02
C ALA A 37 13.45 -5.26 -18.11
N SER A 38 14.58 -5.01 -17.46
CA SER A 38 15.27 -5.98 -16.60
C SER A 38 15.13 -5.70 -15.11
N MET A 39 14.53 -4.57 -14.74
CA MET A 39 14.42 -4.14 -13.35
C MET A 39 13.58 -5.12 -12.51
N CYS A 40 14.01 -5.35 -11.28
CA CYS A 40 13.30 -6.23 -10.34
C CYS A 40 13.42 -5.73 -8.90
N SER A 41 12.58 -6.27 -8.03
CA SER A 41 12.55 -5.99 -6.61
C SER A 41 13.67 -6.69 -5.83
N PHE A 42 13.92 -6.19 -4.62
CA PHE A 42 14.74 -6.87 -3.61
C PHE A 42 13.87 -7.77 -2.70
N PRO A 43 13.99 -9.12 -2.77
CA PRO A 43 13.02 -10.03 -2.15
C PRO A 43 12.75 -9.85 -0.64
N PRO A 44 13.73 -9.49 0.21
CA PRO A 44 13.46 -9.22 1.63
C PRO A 44 12.47 -8.07 1.87
N GLU A 45 12.46 -7.05 1.01
CA GLU A 45 11.51 -5.93 1.09
C GLU A 45 10.11 -6.33 0.61
N ASP A 46 10.02 -7.19 -0.40
CA ASP A 46 8.75 -7.77 -0.86
C ASP A 46 8.08 -8.56 0.26
N ILE A 47 8.84 -9.40 0.98
CA ILE A 47 8.35 -10.15 2.15
C ILE A 47 7.83 -9.20 3.24
N LEU A 48 8.53 -8.08 3.50
CA LEU A 48 8.10 -7.09 4.49
C LEU A 48 6.76 -6.44 4.08
N ILE A 49 6.62 -6.06 2.82
CA ILE A 49 5.43 -5.41 2.27
C ILE A 49 4.25 -6.39 2.30
N GLU A 50 4.42 -7.62 1.81
CA GLU A 50 3.38 -8.66 1.81
C GLU A 50 2.96 -9.04 3.23
N GLY A 51 3.92 -9.28 4.12
CA GLY A 51 3.66 -9.57 5.52
C GLY A 51 2.92 -8.44 6.23
N THR A 52 3.23 -7.19 5.88
CA THR A 52 2.50 -6.03 6.39
C THR A 52 1.10 -5.91 5.83
N ALA A 53 0.93 -6.12 4.53
CA ALA A 53 -0.37 -6.10 3.88
C ALA A 53 -1.30 -7.16 4.50
N LEU A 54 -0.78 -8.36 4.77
CA LEU A 54 -1.54 -9.41 5.45
C LEU A 54 -1.99 -9.00 6.86
N GLN A 55 -1.08 -8.46 7.67
CA GLN A 55 -1.43 -7.97 9.02
C GLN A 55 -2.47 -6.83 8.98
N LEU A 56 -2.36 -5.94 8.00
CA LEU A 56 -3.31 -4.85 7.79
C LEU A 56 -4.69 -5.38 7.35
N LYS A 57 -4.72 -6.39 6.48
CA LYS A 57 -5.96 -7.09 6.10
C LYS A 57 -6.64 -7.70 7.32
N ASP A 58 -5.89 -8.39 8.18
CA ASP A 58 -6.46 -9.00 9.39
C ASP A 58 -7.02 -7.96 10.36
N LYS A 59 -6.27 -6.87 10.63
CA LYS A 59 -6.78 -5.75 11.42
C LYS A 59 -8.02 -5.10 10.80
N GLY A 60 -8.05 -5.00 9.47
CA GLY A 60 -9.20 -4.51 8.73
C GLY A 60 -10.42 -5.43 8.85
N ARG A 61 -10.21 -6.75 8.80
CA ARG A 61 -11.26 -7.76 9.01
C ARG A 61 -11.84 -7.68 10.42
N ASP A 62 -11.01 -7.50 11.43
CA ASP A 62 -11.46 -7.32 12.81
C ASP A 62 -12.31 -6.06 12.97
N THR A 63 -11.92 -4.97 12.30
CA THR A 63 -12.69 -3.71 12.26
C THR A 63 -14.03 -3.89 11.53
N LEU A 64 -14.07 -4.66 10.43
CA LEU A 64 -15.30 -4.99 9.71
C LEU A 64 -16.20 -5.95 10.49
N GLY A 65 -15.64 -6.65 11.47
CA GLY A 65 -16.36 -7.51 12.41
C GLY A 65 -17.31 -6.77 13.35
N GLU A 66 -17.48 -5.45 13.20
CA GLU A 66 -18.63 -4.73 13.73
C GLU A 66 -19.94 -5.43 13.30
N ARG A 67 -20.58 -6.05 14.31
CA ARG A 67 -21.79 -6.87 14.23
C ARG A 67 -22.86 -6.20 13.35
N GLN A 68 -23.13 -6.77 12.18
CA GLN A 68 -24.37 -6.44 11.49
C GLN A 68 -25.51 -7.16 12.20
N MET A 69 -26.41 -6.40 12.80
CA MET A 69 -27.57 -6.94 13.51
C MET A 69 -28.79 -6.84 12.59
N ARG A 70 -29.46 -7.96 12.32
CA ARG A 70 -30.79 -7.98 11.72
C ARG A 70 -31.81 -8.38 12.77
N SER A 71 -33.00 -7.80 12.70
CA SER A 71 -34.07 -8.08 13.64
C SER A 71 -35.19 -8.80 12.91
N HIS A 72 -35.61 -9.94 13.46
CA HIS A 72 -36.62 -10.82 12.89
C HIS A 72 -37.77 -11.03 13.89
N PRO A 73 -39.01 -11.20 13.42
CA PRO A 73 -40.08 -11.65 14.30
C PRO A 73 -39.72 -12.99 14.94
N PHE A 74 -39.91 -13.12 16.25
CA PHE A 74 -39.69 -14.35 16.99
C PHE A 74 -40.57 -15.46 16.41
N SER A 75 -39.93 -16.57 16.06
CA SER A 75 -40.59 -17.77 15.57
C SER A 75 -40.38 -18.92 16.55
N THR A 76 -39.22 -19.57 16.48
CA THR A 76 -38.90 -20.78 17.26
C THR A 76 -37.58 -20.67 18.02
N THR A 77 -36.73 -19.70 17.70
CA THR A 77 -35.40 -19.52 18.30
C THR A 77 -35.18 -18.06 18.71
N LEU A 78 -34.43 -17.87 19.79
CA LEU A 78 -33.99 -16.55 20.24
C LEU A 78 -32.83 -15.98 19.42
N LEU A 79 -32.29 -16.75 18.46
CA LEU A 79 -31.08 -16.40 17.71
C LEU A 79 -29.98 -15.91 18.67
N ASP A 80 -29.46 -14.69 18.48
CA ASP A 80 -28.43 -14.08 19.32
C ASP A 80 -29.01 -13.17 20.42
N GLY A 81 -30.33 -13.21 20.61
CA GLY A 81 -31.04 -12.61 21.75
C GLY A 81 -32.32 -11.86 21.37
N LEU A 82 -32.98 -11.32 22.39
CA LEU A 82 -34.15 -10.45 22.21
C LEU A 82 -33.73 -9.05 21.75
N ASP A 83 -34.35 -8.54 20.70
CA ASP A 83 -34.24 -7.14 20.30
C ASP A 83 -35.33 -6.32 21.00
N VAL A 84 -35.02 -5.81 22.19
CA VAL A 84 -35.95 -5.02 23.00
C VAL A 84 -36.40 -3.76 22.25
N ARG A 85 -35.50 -3.13 21.49
CA ARG A 85 -35.79 -1.86 20.82
C ARG A 85 -36.80 -2.07 19.70
N GLU A 86 -36.58 -3.09 18.88
CA GLU A 86 -37.47 -3.40 17.77
C GLU A 86 -38.80 -4.00 18.25
N THR A 87 -38.76 -4.77 19.35
CA THR A 87 -39.97 -5.27 20.03
C THR A 87 -40.84 -4.13 20.56
N VAL A 88 -40.23 -3.11 21.19
CA VAL A 88 -40.99 -1.93 21.68
C VAL A 88 -41.49 -1.08 20.51
N ARG A 89 -40.70 -0.92 19.44
CA ARG A 89 -41.14 -0.21 18.22
C ARG A 89 -42.37 -0.86 17.58
N HIS A 90 -42.43 -2.19 17.57
CA HIS A 90 -43.53 -2.98 17.02
C HIS A 90 -44.46 -3.54 18.10
N TRP A 91 -44.56 -2.89 19.27
CA TRP A 91 -45.34 -3.40 20.39
C TRP A 91 -46.82 -3.63 20.04
N TYR A 92 -47.35 -2.82 19.12
CA TYR A 92 -48.72 -2.94 18.61
C TYR A 92 -49.00 -4.27 17.89
N GLU A 93 -47.97 -4.93 17.36
CA GLU A 93 -48.10 -6.23 16.68
C GLU A 93 -48.21 -7.40 17.66
N LYS A 94 -47.96 -7.16 18.96
CA LYS A 94 -47.89 -8.19 20.01
C LYS A 94 -46.92 -9.33 19.65
N ARG A 95 -45.86 -9.00 18.93
CA ARG A 95 -44.81 -9.92 18.50
C ARG A 95 -43.48 -9.51 19.13
N LEU A 96 -42.74 -10.51 19.59
CA LEU A 96 -41.37 -10.32 20.01
C LEU A 96 -40.46 -10.29 18.79
N TYR A 97 -39.40 -9.48 18.84
CA TYR A 97 -38.35 -9.46 17.84
C TYR A 97 -37.07 -10.00 18.44
N VAL A 98 -36.37 -10.82 17.67
CA VAL A 98 -35.07 -11.40 17.99
C VAL A 98 -34.01 -10.87 17.05
N ARG A 99 -32.78 -10.77 17.54
CA ARG A 99 -31.65 -10.31 16.76
C ARG A 99 -30.81 -11.47 16.24
N GLU A 100 -30.39 -11.36 15.00
CA GLU A 100 -29.36 -12.19 14.37
C GLU A 100 -28.11 -11.32 14.17
N GLU A 101 -27.02 -11.71 14.80
CA GLU A 101 -25.70 -11.12 14.59
C GLU A 101 -25.04 -11.80 13.38
N PHE A 102 -25.04 -11.12 12.25
CA PHE A 102 -24.22 -11.52 11.12
C PHE A 102 -22.76 -11.14 11.38
N SER A 103 -21.95 -12.14 11.73
CA SER A 103 -20.50 -12.05 11.53
C SER A 103 -20.17 -12.30 10.05
N GLY A 104 -20.65 -11.40 9.18
CA GLY A 104 -20.17 -11.37 7.81
C GLY A 104 -18.69 -11.02 7.84
N ARG A 105 -17.81 -12.03 7.86
CA ARG A 105 -16.35 -11.88 7.70
C ARG A 105 -16.10 -11.39 6.28
N ASN A 106 -16.43 -10.13 6.01
CA ASN A 106 -16.08 -9.46 4.77
C ASN A 106 -14.57 -9.56 4.66
N LYS A 107 -14.12 -10.34 3.68
CA LYS A 107 -12.71 -10.48 3.40
C LYS A 107 -12.22 -9.17 2.80
N VAL A 108 -10.98 -8.86 3.10
CA VAL A 108 -10.28 -7.69 2.56
C VAL A 108 -9.44 -8.18 1.40
N GLY A 109 -9.66 -7.60 0.23
CA GLY A 109 -9.01 -7.97 -1.03
C GLY A 109 -7.80 -7.10 -1.30
N SER A 110 -7.93 -6.17 -2.24
CA SER A 110 -6.86 -5.24 -2.59
C SER A 110 -6.49 -4.33 -1.41
N VAL A 111 -5.20 -4.00 -1.31
CA VAL A 111 -4.65 -3.06 -0.31
C VAL A 111 -3.99 -1.92 -1.04
N VAL A 112 -4.40 -0.70 -0.71
CA VAL A 112 -3.80 0.53 -1.23
C VAL A 112 -3.18 1.27 -0.07
N ILE A 113 -1.91 1.63 -0.19
CA ILE A 113 -1.16 2.40 0.82
C ILE A 113 -0.67 3.67 0.17
N ILE A 114 -1.10 4.82 0.67
CA ILE A 114 -0.66 6.14 0.25
C ILE A 114 0.18 6.72 1.40
N PHE A 115 1.46 6.99 1.11
CA PHE A 115 2.35 7.68 2.03
C PHE A 115 2.28 9.18 1.82
N ASP A 116 2.18 9.59 0.55
CA ASP A 116 2.16 10.97 0.08
C ASP A 116 1.29 11.05 -1.18
N GLU A 117 0.32 11.97 -1.21
CA GLU A 117 -0.59 12.09 -2.34
C GLU A 117 0.05 12.73 -3.58
N ASP A 118 1.22 13.36 -3.44
CA ASP A 118 1.90 14.12 -4.49
C ASP A 118 0.98 15.20 -5.07
N ASP A 119 0.70 16.26 -4.28
CA ASP A 119 -0.19 17.37 -4.67
C ASP A 119 0.37 18.25 -5.83
N GLY A 120 1.44 17.81 -6.52
CA GLY A 120 1.96 18.41 -7.73
C GLY A 120 1.05 18.23 -8.96
N PRO A 121 1.33 18.92 -10.08
CA PRO A 121 0.59 18.80 -11.32
C PRO A 121 0.95 17.46 -11.95
N THR A 122 0.01 16.52 -11.87
CA THR A 122 0.14 15.17 -12.44
C THR A 122 -0.33 15.16 -13.89
N ASP A 123 0.62 15.14 -14.82
CA ASP A 123 0.39 14.59 -16.16
C ASP A 123 0.70 13.09 -16.10
N ALA A 124 -0.13 12.34 -15.37
CA ALA A 124 -0.05 10.88 -15.31
C ALA A 124 -0.28 10.31 -16.73
N GLY A 125 0.82 10.12 -17.47
CA GLY A 125 0.83 9.66 -18.86
C GLY A 125 1.68 10.49 -19.84
N ALA A 126 2.31 11.59 -19.44
CA ALA A 126 3.15 12.39 -20.34
C ALA A 126 4.64 12.06 -20.19
N HIS A 127 5.06 10.94 -20.78
CA HIS A 127 6.43 10.91 -21.30
C HIS A 127 6.50 11.89 -22.47
N SER A 128 7.23 12.99 -22.26
CA SER A 128 7.76 13.96 -23.23
C SER A 128 6.97 15.25 -23.53
N ALA A 129 7.79 16.32 -23.49
CA ALA A 129 7.75 17.55 -24.30
C ALA A 129 6.68 18.63 -24.03
N ALA A 130 7.14 19.65 -23.27
CA ALA A 130 6.94 21.09 -23.43
C ALA A 130 5.52 21.66 -23.63
N ILE A 131 5.13 22.60 -22.76
CA ILE A 131 4.84 24.03 -23.06
C ILE A 131 4.12 24.72 -21.86
N ASP A 132 4.56 25.96 -21.58
CA ASP A 132 3.94 27.09 -20.83
C ASP A 132 3.95 27.21 -19.28
N GLU A 133 4.88 28.07 -18.83
CA GLU A 133 4.77 29.20 -17.89
C GLU A 133 3.68 29.23 -16.80
N ALA A 134 3.52 28.16 -16.03
CA ALA A 134 2.99 28.21 -14.67
C ALA A 134 4.12 27.85 -13.68
N PRO A 135 4.12 28.31 -12.41
CA PRO A 135 5.12 27.89 -11.44
C PRO A 135 5.05 26.35 -11.31
N HIS A 136 5.99 25.66 -11.94
CA HIS A 136 6.09 24.21 -11.95
C HIS A 136 6.32 23.75 -10.52
N VAL A 137 5.25 23.34 -9.83
CA VAL A 137 5.40 22.55 -8.61
C VAL A 137 6.00 21.23 -9.07
N MET A 138 7.26 21.00 -8.69
CA MET A 138 8.03 19.83 -9.06
C MET A 138 7.30 18.56 -8.60
N GLU A 139 7.04 17.64 -9.53
CA GLU A 139 6.47 16.33 -9.21
C GLU A 139 7.49 15.54 -8.37
N HIS A 140 7.09 15.12 -7.17
CA HIS A 140 8.02 14.45 -6.25
C HIS A 140 8.22 12.97 -6.55
N TYR A 141 7.24 12.33 -7.22
CA TYR A 141 7.25 10.91 -7.49
C TYR A 141 7.00 10.58 -8.96
N PRO A 142 7.91 10.98 -9.87
CA PRO A 142 7.70 10.84 -11.31
C PRO A 142 7.67 9.38 -11.79
N TYR A 143 8.27 8.45 -11.03
CA TYR A 143 8.41 7.06 -11.46
C TYR A 143 7.15 6.26 -11.13
N CYS A 144 6.47 5.76 -12.16
CA CYS A 144 5.30 4.90 -12.04
C CYS A 144 5.60 3.54 -12.65
N ALA A 145 5.30 2.46 -11.93
CA ALA A 145 5.54 1.10 -12.42
C ALA A 145 4.49 0.12 -11.92
N HIS A 146 4.49 -1.07 -12.53
CA HIS A 146 3.75 -2.22 -12.05
C HIS A 146 4.65 -3.46 -12.14
N TRP A 147 4.56 -4.33 -11.14
CA TRP A 147 5.30 -5.58 -11.03
C TRP A 147 4.32 -6.73 -10.84
N HIS A 148 4.66 -7.86 -11.44
CA HIS A 148 3.93 -9.10 -11.29
C HIS A 148 4.57 -9.97 -10.21
N GLY A 149 3.74 -10.61 -9.39
CA GLY A 149 4.23 -11.61 -8.45
C GLY A 149 4.90 -12.78 -9.19
N GLU A 150 6.14 -13.11 -8.83
CA GLU A 150 6.91 -14.24 -9.37
C GLU A 150 6.38 -15.57 -8.80
N HIS A 151 5.74 -15.53 -7.62
CA HIS A 151 5.22 -16.68 -6.92
C HIS A 151 3.72 -16.57 -6.64
N THR A 152 3.02 -17.70 -6.54
CA THR A 152 1.56 -17.75 -6.32
C THR A 152 1.08 -17.12 -5.01
N GLN A 153 1.98 -16.96 -4.05
CA GLN A 153 1.75 -16.34 -2.75
C GLN A 153 2.05 -14.83 -2.74
N GLU A 154 2.58 -14.28 -3.83
CA GLU A 154 2.86 -12.86 -3.99
C GLU A 154 1.69 -12.14 -4.64
N SER A 155 1.57 -10.84 -4.38
CA SER A 155 0.61 -9.96 -5.02
C SER A 155 1.23 -9.32 -6.26
N ASP A 156 0.40 -9.00 -7.25
CA ASP A 156 0.81 -7.97 -8.20
C ASP A 156 0.84 -6.61 -7.47
N MET A 157 1.78 -5.76 -7.86
CA MET A 157 1.99 -4.45 -7.25
C MET A 157 2.02 -3.34 -8.30
N ALA A 158 1.30 -2.25 -8.08
CA ALA A 158 1.49 -1.00 -8.83
C ALA A 158 1.83 0.12 -7.87
N PHE A 159 2.72 1.02 -8.27
CA PHE A 159 3.18 2.08 -7.38
C PHE A 159 3.66 3.31 -8.14
N TYR A 160 3.72 4.43 -7.41
CA TYR A 160 4.48 5.61 -7.81
C TYR A 160 5.52 5.95 -6.75
N ALA A 161 6.70 6.36 -7.18
CA ALA A 161 7.88 6.54 -6.35
C ALA A 161 8.80 7.64 -6.89
N THR A 162 9.83 7.99 -6.10
CA THR A 162 10.93 8.85 -6.53
C THR A 162 11.68 8.24 -7.72
N ASP A 163 12.36 9.08 -8.49
CA ASP A 163 13.16 8.65 -9.64
C ASP A 163 14.29 7.67 -9.22
N PRO A 164 14.34 6.46 -9.81
CA PRO A 164 15.42 5.49 -9.60
C PRO A 164 16.83 6.04 -9.85
N ASP A 165 17.00 7.00 -10.76
CA ASP A 165 18.31 7.52 -11.17
C ASP A 165 18.88 8.58 -10.21
N GLU A 166 18.05 9.10 -9.29
CA GLU A 166 18.46 10.09 -8.30
C GLU A 166 19.34 9.49 -7.20
N HIS A 167 19.06 8.25 -6.78
CA HIS A 167 19.61 7.67 -5.55
C HIS A 167 20.21 6.27 -5.78
N VAL A 168 21.26 6.22 -6.60
CA VAL A 168 22.04 4.99 -6.81
C VAL A 168 22.93 4.70 -5.60
N VAL A 169 22.75 3.53 -4.97
CA VAL A 169 23.43 3.14 -3.72
C VAL A 169 24.42 1.99 -3.91
N GLY A 170 24.42 1.35 -5.07
CA GLY A 170 25.33 0.26 -5.43
C GLY A 170 25.29 -0.05 -6.93
N PRO A 171 26.15 -0.96 -7.42
CA PRO A 171 26.15 -1.36 -8.83
C PRO A 171 24.81 -2.01 -9.21
N GLY A 172 24.02 -1.31 -10.02
CA GLY A 172 22.67 -1.73 -10.42
C GLY A 172 21.68 -1.76 -9.26
N ILE A 173 21.86 -0.91 -8.24
CA ILE A 173 20.98 -0.82 -7.08
C ILE A 173 20.67 0.64 -6.82
N CYS A 174 19.40 1.01 -6.90
CA CYS A 174 18.93 2.32 -6.50
C CYS A 174 17.94 2.21 -5.34
N ARG A 175 17.90 3.25 -4.53
CA ARG A 175 17.01 3.39 -3.39
C ARG A 175 15.90 4.37 -3.76
N CYS A 176 14.66 3.93 -3.65
CA CYS A 176 13.49 4.73 -3.95
C CYS A 176 12.61 4.91 -2.71
N GLU A 177 11.76 5.92 -2.75
CA GLU A 177 10.69 6.11 -1.77
C GLU A 177 9.32 6.07 -2.47
N TYR A 178 8.43 5.22 -1.97
CA TYR A 178 7.05 5.20 -2.44
C TYR A 178 6.33 6.50 -2.06
N GLY A 179 5.59 7.06 -3.01
CA GLY A 179 4.49 7.97 -2.72
C GLY A 179 3.21 7.18 -2.42
N GLY A 180 2.98 6.08 -3.15
CA GLY A 180 1.90 5.15 -2.86
C GLY A 180 1.99 3.86 -3.68
N LEU A 181 1.32 2.81 -3.19
CA LEU A 181 1.29 1.49 -3.79
C LEU A 181 -0.07 0.81 -3.66
N LEU A 182 -0.35 -0.11 -4.58
CA LEU A 182 -1.49 -1.00 -4.65
C LEU A 182 -0.96 -2.43 -4.68
N LEU A 183 -1.50 -3.30 -3.83
CA LEU A 183 -1.26 -4.74 -3.83
C LEU A 183 -2.55 -5.47 -4.14
N THR A 184 -2.50 -6.40 -5.09
CA THR A 184 -3.64 -7.22 -5.49
C THR A 184 -3.26 -8.69 -5.63
N SER A 185 -4.08 -9.56 -5.05
CA SER A 185 -3.91 -11.01 -5.14
C SER A 185 -5.17 -11.64 -5.77
N PRO A 186 -5.08 -12.76 -6.50
CA PRO A 186 -3.86 -13.49 -6.90
C PRO A 186 -3.05 -12.75 -7.97
N PRO A 187 -1.75 -13.11 -8.17
CA PRO A 187 -0.87 -12.43 -9.13
C PRO A 187 -1.22 -12.77 -10.59
N GLY A 188 -0.63 -12.02 -11.53
CA GLY A 188 -0.79 -12.17 -12.98
C GLY A 188 -2.07 -11.54 -13.55
N ARG A 189 -2.69 -10.59 -12.83
CA ARG A 189 -3.95 -9.94 -13.21
C ARG A 189 -3.83 -8.44 -13.40
N MET A 190 -2.79 -7.82 -12.85
CA MET A 190 -2.53 -6.41 -13.03
C MET A 190 -2.29 -6.11 -14.51
N TRP A 191 -2.88 -5.03 -15.00
CA TRP A 191 -2.60 -4.51 -16.33
C TRP A 191 -1.83 -3.19 -16.20
N PRO A 192 -1.34 -2.60 -17.30
CA PRO A 192 -0.68 -1.29 -17.29
C PRO A 192 -1.67 -0.17 -16.88
N ILE A 193 -1.86 0.01 -15.57
CA ILE A 193 -2.89 0.91 -15.01
C ILE A 193 -2.58 2.39 -15.24
N TRP A 194 -1.31 2.72 -15.43
CA TRP A 194 -0.84 4.11 -15.58
C TRP A 194 -1.14 4.64 -16.99
N GLU A 195 -1.15 3.76 -17.97
CA GLU A 195 -1.40 4.05 -19.38
C GLU A 195 -2.88 3.94 -19.75
N ASP A 196 -3.67 3.27 -18.89
CA ASP A 196 -5.07 2.93 -19.11
C ASP A 196 -5.94 4.18 -19.38
N PRO A 197 -6.48 4.32 -20.60
CA PRO A 197 -7.36 5.43 -20.96
C PRO A 197 -8.58 5.59 -20.05
N HIS A 198 -9.08 4.50 -19.47
CA HIS A 198 -10.20 4.51 -18.55
C HIS A 198 -9.85 5.10 -17.18
N LEU A 199 -8.57 5.15 -16.81
CA LEU A 199 -8.10 5.70 -15.54
C LEU A 199 -7.53 7.13 -15.68
N ARG A 200 -7.23 7.60 -16.91
CA ARG A 200 -6.67 8.95 -17.18
C ARG A 200 -7.46 10.12 -16.61
N HIS A 201 -8.78 9.95 -16.39
CA HIS A 201 -9.60 11.01 -15.80
C HIS A 201 -9.31 11.23 -14.31
N PHE A 202 -8.67 10.27 -13.63
CA PHE A 202 -8.16 10.43 -12.28
C PHE A 202 -6.85 11.21 -12.31
N ARG A 203 -6.93 12.53 -12.06
CA ARG A 203 -5.74 13.40 -12.06
C ARG A 203 -4.69 13.02 -11.02
N ARG A 204 -5.05 12.35 -9.92
CA ARG A 204 -4.09 12.00 -8.85
C ARG A 204 -3.66 10.54 -8.96
N LYS A 205 -2.37 10.25 -8.83
CA LYS A 205 -1.83 8.87 -8.82
C LYS A 205 -2.46 8.02 -7.70
N SER A 206 -2.72 8.61 -6.53
CA SER A 206 -3.44 7.97 -5.43
C SER A 206 -4.89 7.54 -5.80
N HIS A 207 -5.56 8.32 -6.65
CA HIS A 207 -6.89 7.98 -7.17
C HIS A 207 -6.83 6.85 -8.21
N VAL A 208 -5.81 6.85 -9.08
CA VAL A 208 -5.56 5.77 -10.04
C VAL A 208 -5.37 4.44 -9.29
N LEU A 209 -4.53 4.41 -8.26
CA LEU A 209 -4.31 3.22 -7.43
C LEU A 209 -5.60 2.71 -6.77
N LEU A 210 -6.42 3.59 -6.18
CA LEU A 210 -7.67 3.18 -5.56
C LEU A 210 -8.70 2.69 -6.59
N ALA A 211 -8.82 3.36 -7.74
CA ALA A 211 -9.72 2.93 -8.80
C ALA A 211 -9.31 1.57 -9.39
N ALA A 212 -8.02 1.37 -9.66
CA ALA A 212 -7.47 0.09 -10.07
C ALA A 212 -7.71 -1.00 -9.01
N GLY A 213 -7.47 -0.68 -7.74
CA GLY A 213 -7.73 -1.59 -6.62
C GLY A 213 -9.19 -2.05 -6.52
N LEU A 214 -10.14 -1.15 -6.79
CA LEU A 214 -11.58 -1.47 -6.85
C LEU A 214 -11.93 -2.39 -8.04
N GLN A 215 -11.24 -2.27 -9.17
CA GLN A 215 -11.49 -3.12 -10.32
C GLN A 215 -10.81 -4.50 -10.19
N LEU A 216 -9.63 -4.55 -9.57
CA LEU A 216 -8.84 -5.77 -9.42
C LEU A 216 -9.29 -6.65 -8.24
N THR A 217 -9.92 -6.07 -7.21
CA THR A 217 -10.27 -6.81 -5.99
C THR A 217 -11.18 -8.00 -6.29
N ARG A 218 -10.93 -9.13 -5.62
CA ARG A 218 -11.81 -10.30 -5.63
C ARG A 218 -12.72 -10.40 -4.41
N GLU A 219 -12.52 -9.51 -3.46
CA GLU A 219 -13.21 -9.50 -2.18
C GLU A 219 -14.00 -8.19 -2.02
N PRO A 220 -15.08 -8.17 -1.23
CA PRO A 220 -16.03 -7.05 -1.18
C PRO A 220 -15.45 -5.77 -0.56
N VAL A 221 -14.27 -5.84 0.05
CA VAL A 221 -13.64 -4.70 0.72
C VAL A 221 -12.23 -4.44 0.18
N VAL A 222 -11.99 -3.20 -0.23
CA VAL A 222 -10.65 -2.67 -0.50
C VAL A 222 -10.18 -1.90 0.73
N LEU A 223 -8.99 -2.24 1.22
CA LEU A 223 -8.37 -1.52 2.32
C LEU A 223 -7.56 -0.36 1.77
N TYR A 224 -7.81 0.84 2.30
CA TYR A 224 -7.16 2.07 1.88
C TYR A 224 -6.47 2.69 3.10
N ILE A 225 -5.14 2.68 3.11
CA ILE A 225 -4.31 3.25 4.16
C ILE A 225 -3.71 4.55 3.67
N SER A 226 -3.98 5.65 4.35
CA SER A 226 -3.57 6.98 3.88
C SER A 226 -3.65 8.04 4.98
N PRO A 227 -2.95 9.19 4.86
CA PRO A 227 -3.11 10.32 5.76
C PRO A 227 -4.55 10.86 5.76
N HIS A 228 -5.17 10.97 4.58
CA HIS A 228 -6.51 11.51 4.40
C HIS A 228 -7.50 10.45 3.92
N PRO A 229 -8.79 10.51 4.31
CA PRO A 229 -9.79 9.57 3.82
C PRO A 229 -9.94 9.65 2.28
N PRO A 230 -10.38 8.55 1.63
CA PRO A 230 -10.47 8.53 0.18
C PRO A 230 -11.56 9.49 -0.29
N HIS A 231 -11.32 10.10 -1.45
CA HIS A 231 -12.20 11.09 -2.03
C HIS A 231 -13.65 10.56 -2.15
N PRO A 232 -14.69 11.34 -1.79
CA PRO A 232 -16.08 10.87 -1.78
C PRO A 232 -16.58 10.32 -3.13
N PHE A 233 -16.01 10.78 -4.23
CA PHE A 233 -16.29 10.23 -5.56
C PHE A 233 -15.89 8.75 -5.69
N LEU A 234 -14.69 8.38 -5.22
CA LEU A 234 -14.21 6.99 -5.25
C LEU A 234 -15.01 6.08 -4.32
N LYS A 235 -15.45 6.60 -3.16
CA LYS A 235 -16.39 5.87 -2.28
C LYS A 235 -17.74 5.59 -2.97
N ARG A 236 -18.25 6.55 -3.76
CA ARG A 236 -19.48 6.34 -4.57
C ARG A 236 -19.27 5.33 -5.69
N ILE A 237 -18.12 5.36 -6.37
CA ILE A 237 -17.79 4.36 -7.38
C ILE A 237 -17.79 2.97 -6.75
N ALA A 238 -17.07 2.79 -5.63
CA ALA A 238 -17.04 1.54 -4.89
C ALA A 238 -18.45 1.04 -4.55
N LEU A 239 -19.30 1.91 -4.01
CA LEU A 239 -20.68 1.57 -3.66
C LEU A 239 -21.49 1.08 -4.88
N ARG A 240 -21.36 1.73 -6.04
CA ARG A 240 -22.03 1.30 -7.27
C ARG A 240 -21.52 -0.04 -7.79
N MET A 241 -20.25 -0.36 -7.52
CA MET A 241 -19.66 -1.67 -7.84
C MET A 241 -20.04 -2.75 -6.81
N GLY A 242 -20.82 -2.42 -5.78
CA GLY A 242 -21.12 -3.34 -4.68
C GLY A 242 -19.95 -3.57 -3.72
N LEU A 243 -18.94 -2.69 -3.76
CA LEU A 243 -17.72 -2.75 -2.97
C LEU A 243 -17.74 -1.73 -1.83
N ARG A 244 -16.91 -1.96 -0.82
CA ARG A 244 -16.66 -1.03 0.27
C ARG A 244 -15.18 -0.63 0.29
N VAL A 245 -14.92 0.63 0.57
CA VAL A 245 -13.56 1.10 0.89
C VAL A 245 -13.44 1.25 2.40
N LEU A 246 -12.60 0.43 3.02
CA LEU A 246 -12.26 0.56 4.43
C LEU A 246 -11.04 1.47 4.55
N HIS A 247 -11.22 2.66 5.10
CA HIS A 247 -10.12 3.59 5.35
C HIS A 247 -9.48 3.31 6.71
N MET A 248 -8.16 3.20 6.73
CA MET A 248 -7.36 3.17 7.94
C MET A 248 -6.35 4.32 7.89
N PRO A 249 -6.33 5.23 8.87
CA PRO A 249 -5.35 6.32 8.87
C PRO A 249 -3.91 5.79 8.88
N LEU A 250 -3.04 6.36 8.06
CA LEU A 250 -1.61 5.98 8.01
C LEU A 250 -0.94 6.12 9.39
N GLY A 251 -1.34 7.13 10.17
CA GLY A 251 -0.89 7.33 11.55
C GLY A 251 -1.25 6.22 12.54
N SER A 252 -2.04 5.21 12.13
CA SER A 252 -2.26 4.00 12.93
C SER A 252 -1.07 3.02 12.91
N LEU A 253 -0.08 3.25 12.04
CA LEU A 253 1.19 2.55 11.99
C LEU A 253 2.27 3.35 12.74
N SER A 254 3.27 2.66 13.28
CA SER A 254 4.39 3.34 13.94
C SER A 254 5.25 4.09 12.91
N PRO A 255 5.84 5.26 13.26
CA PRO A 255 6.69 6.01 12.33
C PRO A 255 7.89 5.20 11.79
N GLN A 256 8.43 4.28 12.60
CA GLN A 256 9.49 3.37 12.16
C GLN A 256 9.00 2.40 11.08
N ARG A 257 7.80 1.84 11.25
CA ARG A 257 7.18 0.94 10.27
C ARG A 257 6.83 1.67 8.97
N ILE A 258 6.30 2.89 9.06
CA ILE A 258 6.04 3.74 7.89
C ILE A 258 7.34 3.97 7.09
N ARG A 259 8.43 4.37 7.77
CA ARG A 259 9.72 4.59 7.09
C ARG A 259 10.25 3.34 6.40
N ARG A 260 10.16 2.18 7.05
CA ARG A 260 10.60 0.90 6.48
C ARG A 260 9.79 0.49 5.26
N LEU A 261 8.46 0.66 5.29
CA LEU A 261 7.60 0.34 4.15
C LEU A 261 7.72 1.32 3.00
N ARG A 262 8.09 2.58 3.30
CA ARG A 262 8.19 3.64 2.30
C ARG A 262 9.47 3.53 1.48
N THR A 263 10.57 3.09 2.07
CA THR A 263 11.85 2.90 1.37
C THR A 263 11.91 1.50 0.76
N PHE A 264 12.31 1.41 -0.49
CA PHE A 264 12.59 0.16 -1.18
C PHE A 264 13.76 0.33 -2.14
N HIS A 265 14.24 -0.77 -2.71
CA HIS A 265 15.31 -0.76 -3.69
C HIS A 265 14.89 -1.44 -4.99
N ILE A 266 15.25 -0.81 -6.10
CA ILE A 266 15.12 -1.39 -7.43
C ILE A 266 16.50 -1.90 -7.85
N LEU A 267 16.50 -3.13 -8.31
CA LEU A 267 17.67 -3.81 -8.83
C LEU A 267 17.60 -3.78 -10.36
N ALA A 268 18.70 -3.41 -10.99
CA ALA A 268 18.79 -3.36 -12.46
C ALA A 268 18.45 -4.70 -13.13
N HIS A 269 18.77 -5.83 -12.49
CA HIS A 269 18.52 -7.17 -13.01
C HIS A 269 18.57 -8.22 -11.89
N HIS A 270 17.97 -9.40 -12.09
CA HIS A 270 17.93 -10.47 -11.08
C HIS A 270 19.30 -10.87 -10.53
N GLN A 271 20.37 -10.81 -11.33
CA GLN A 271 21.72 -11.15 -10.88
C GLN A 271 22.20 -10.24 -9.73
N ALA A 272 21.69 -9.00 -9.65
CA ALA A 272 22.07 -8.04 -8.62
C ALA A 272 21.60 -8.48 -7.23
N ARG A 273 20.57 -9.33 -7.13
CA ARG A 273 20.14 -9.96 -5.86
C ARG A 273 21.30 -10.67 -5.14
N SER A 274 22.29 -11.19 -5.89
CA SER A 274 23.45 -11.89 -5.32
C SER A 274 24.45 -11.00 -4.57
N TRP A 275 24.46 -9.68 -4.80
CA TRP A 275 25.30 -8.73 -4.05
C TRP A 275 24.55 -7.59 -3.38
N ALA A 276 23.24 -7.45 -3.61
CA ALA A 276 22.42 -6.36 -3.09
C ALA A 276 22.46 -6.23 -1.56
N HIS A 277 22.53 -7.37 -0.85
CA HIS A 277 22.67 -7.43 0.61
C HIS A 277 23.90 -6.71 1.17
N ARG A 278 24.92 -6.42 0.34
CA ARG A 278 26.11 -5.65 0.75
C ARG A 278 25.85 -4.14 0.80
N PHE A 279 24.80 -3.68 0.13
CA PHE A 279 24.46 -2.27 -0.03
C PHE A 279 23.15 -1.90 0.68
N ILE A 280 22.22 -2.86 0.74
CA ILE A 280 20.90 -2.71 1.34
C ILE A 280 20.92 -3.24 2.78
N PRO A 281 20.55 -2.43 3.79
CA PRO A 281 20.39 -2.92 5.16
C PRO A 281 19.18 -3.84 5.30
N ASP A 282 19.22 -4.75 6.26
CA ASP A 282 18.07 -5.62 6.55
C ASP A 282 16.81 -4.81 6.92
N PRO A 283 15.64 -5.16 6.37
CA PRO A 283 14.39 -4.40 6.50
C PRO A 283 13.78 -4.31 7.91
#